data_AF-A0A2D5TPP0-F1
#
_entry.id   AF-A0A2D5TPP0-F1
#
_cell.length_a   1.000
_cell.length_b   1.000
_cell.length_c   1.000
_cell.angle_alpha   90.00
_cell.angle_beta   90.00
_cell.angle_gamma   90.00
#
_symmetry.space_group_name_H-M   'P 1'
#
loop_
_entity.id
_entity.type
_entity.pdbx_description
1 polymer ?
#
loop_
_entity_poly.entity_id
_entity_poly.type
_entity_poly.pdbx_seq_one_letter_code
_entity_poly.pdbx_strand_id
1 'polypeptide(L)' 'MHSLLVYILSGPQVIIIVVAILLLFGGKKIPELMRGLGSGIKEFKNASKDDDEKLEEKK' A
#
# COMPACT_ATOMS: atom_id res chain seq x y z
N MET A 1 17.34 -15.16 -28.03
CA MET A 1 17.54 -15.72 -26.68
C MET A 1 17.95 -14.68 -25.65
N HIS A 2 18.85 -13.73 -25.95
CA HIS A 2 19.22 -12.64 -25.01
C HIS A 2 18.04 -11.70 -24.63
N SER A 3 17.10 -11.44 -25.55
CA SER A 3 15.92 -10.60 -25.28
C SER A 3 14.98 -11.17 -24.21
N LEU A 4 14.95 -12.49 -24.03
CA LEU A 4 14.17 -13.16 -22.99
C LEU A 4 14.80 -12.96 -21.60
N LEU A 5 16.13 -12.94 -21.49
CA LEU A 5 16.83 -12.70 -20.22
C LEU A 5 16.72 -11.23 -19.79
N VAL A 6 16.81 -10.29 -20.74
CA VAL A 6 16.60 -8.87 -20.45
C VAL A 6 15.16 -8.60 -20.02
N TYR A 7 14.17 -9.29 -20.59
CA TYR A 7 12.76 -9.16 -20.20
C TYR A 7 12.45 -9.63 -18.76
N ILE A 8 13.24 -10.57 -18.23
CA ILE A 8 13.11 -11.08 -16.85
C ILE A 8 13.78 -10.13 -15.83
N LEU A 9 14.77 -9.32 -16.26
CA LEU A 9 15.55 -8.46 -15.36
C LEU A 9 15.23 -6.96 -15.50
N SER A 10 14.52 -6.57 -16.57
CA SER A 10 14.06 -5.20 -16.77
C SER A 10 12.60 -5.08 -16.32
N GLY A 11 12.23 -3.93 -15.73
CA GLY A 11 10.94 -3.67 -15.06
C GLY A 11 9.58 -4.03 -15.71
N PRO A 12 9.40 -4.41 -16.99
CA PRO A 12 8.11 -4.88 -17.53
C PRO A 12 7.33 -5.92 -16.73
N GLN A 13 7.96 -6.80 -15.93
CA GLN A 13 7.20 -7.77 -15.12
C GLN A 13 6.30 -7.11 -14.07
N VAL A 14 6.74 -6.00 -13.48
CA VAL A 14 5.93 -5.27 -12.48
C VAL A 14 4.65 -4.75 -13.12
N ILE A 15 4.74 -4.24 -14.35
CA ILE A 15 3.57 -3.78 -15.11
C ILE A 15 2.60 -4.92 -15.38
N ILE A 16 3.08 -6.12 -15.75
CA ILE A 16 2.22 -7.28 -15.98
C ILE A 16 1.48 -7.69 -14.69
N ILE A 17 2.17 -7.73 -13.56
CA ILE A 17 1.57 -8.08 -12.26
C ILE A 17 0.50 -7.05 -11.88
N VAL A 18 0.80 -5.75 -12.03
CA VAL A 18 -0.16 -4.67 -11.76
C VAL A 18 -1.38 -4.80 -12.68
N VAL A 19 -1.18 -5.06 -13.98
CA VAL A 19 -2.29 -5.27 -14.92
C VAL A 19 -3.12 -6.50 -14.56
N ALA A 20 -2.48 -7.61 -14.18
CA ALA A 20 -3.19 -8.81 -13.75
C ALA A 20 -4.04 -8.55 -12.49
N ILE A 21 -3.49 -7.87 -11.49
CA ILE A 21 -4.23 -7.46 -10.28
C ILE A 21 -5.38 -6.51 -10.65
N LEU A 22 -5.16 -5.56 -11.55
CA LEU A 22 -6.21 -4.64 -12.02
C LEU A 22 -7.33 -5.36 -12.79
N LEU A 23 -7.03 -6.43 -13.52
CA LEU A 23 -8.05 -7.25 -14.20
C LEU A 23 -8.85 -8.11 -13.20
N LEU A 24 -8.19 -8.66 -12.18
CA LEU A 24 -8.84 -9.50 -11.17
C LEU A 24 -9.69 -8.70 -10.19
N PHE A 25 -9.17 -7.56 -9.70
CA PHE A 25 -9.82 -6.74 -8.68
C PHE A 25 -10.54 -5.52 -9.25
N GLY A 26 -10.26 -5.13 -10.49
CA GLY A 26 -10.75 -3.90 -11.09
C GLY A 26 -9.96 -2.66 -10.66
N GLY A 27 -9.85 -1.67 -11.55
CA GLY A 27 -9.09 -0.43 -11.28
C GLY A 27 -9.60 0.43 -10.13
N LYS A 28 -10.84 0.19 -9.65
CA LYS A 28 -11.46 0.93 -8.54
C LYS A 28 -11.14 0.36 -7.16
N LYS A 29 -10.84 -0.94 -7.04
CA LYS A 29 -10.61 -1.57 -5.72
C LYS A 29 -9.27 -1.18 -5.09
N ILE A 30 -8.22 -0.96 -5.90
CA ILE A 30 -6.91 -0.54 -5.37
C ILE A 30 -7.03 0.83 -4.63
N PRO A 31 -7.61 1.90 -5.24
CA PRO A 31 -7.83 3.17 -4.54
C PRO A 31 -8.75 3.05 -3.31
N GLU A 32 -9.79 2.21 -3.38
CA GLU A 32 -10.73 2.00 -2.27
C GLU A 32 -10.04 1.36 -1.06
N LEU A 33 -9.23 0.32 -1.30
CA LEU A 33 -8.42 -0.34 -0.27
C LEU A 33 -7.36 0.62 0.31
N MET A 34 -6.70 1.42 -0.52
CA MET A 34 -5.73 2.41 -0.06
C MET A 34 -6.38 3.50 0.80
N ARG A 35 -7.59 3.95 0.45
CA ARG A 35 -8.35 4.91 1.26
C ARG A 35 -8.77 4.31 2.59
N GLY A 36 -9.28 3.08 2.60
CA GLY A 36 -9.66 2.37 3.82
C GLY A 36 -8.46 2.16 4.76
N LEU A 37 -7.35 1.63 4.23
CA LEU A 37 -6.12 1.42 4.98
C LEU A 37 -5.54 2.76 5.48
N GLY A 38 -5.52 3.79 4.64
CA GLY A 38 -5.02 5.11 5.00
C GLY A 38 -5.81 5.78 6.14
N SER A 39 -7.14 5.66 6.10
CA SER A 39 -8.00 6.13 7.20
C SER A 39 -7.74 5.35 8.49
N GLY A 40 -7.64 4.01 8.43
CA GLY A 40 -7.35 3.18 9.59
C GLY A 40 -5.99 3.49 10.23
N ILE A 41 -4.93 3.68 9.41
CA ILE A 41 -3.61 4.08 9.90
C ILE A 41 -3.66 5.48 10.54
N LYS A 42 -4.44 6.40 9.98
CA LYS A 42 -4.61 7.76 10.53
C LYS A 42 -5.31 7.73 11.89
N GLU A 43 -6.39 6.97 12.02
CA GLU A 43 -7.12 6.80 13.28
C GLU A 43 -6.24 6.13 14.34
N PHE A 44 -5.51 5.07 13.96
CA PHE A 44 -4.56 4.39 14.83
C PHE A 44 -3.49 5.35 15.36
N LYS A 45 -2.88 6.15 14.47
CA LYS A 45 -1.87 7.14 14.84
C LYS A 45 -2.41 8.23 15.77
N ASN A 46 -3.64 8.67 15.57
CA ASN A 46 -4.27 9.67 16.43
C ASN A 46 -4.54 9.12 17.83
N ALA A 47 -5.10 7.91 17.92
CA ALA A 47 -5.35 7.26 19.21
C ALA A 47 -4.05 7.02 19.99
N SER A 48 -2.99 6.56 19.33
CA SER A 48 -1.68 6.37 19.98
C SER A 48 -1.06 7.68 20.47
N LYS A 49 -1.28 8.80 19.78
CA LYS A 49 -0.76 10.11 20.22
C LYS A 49 -1.47 10.66 21.45
N ASP A 50 -2.79 10.52 21.52
CA ASP A 50 -3.56 10.93 22.70
C ASP A 50 -3.15 10.13 23.94
N ASP A 51 -2.80 8.85 23.77
CA ASP A 51 -2.27 8.00 24.84
C ASP A 51 -0.85 8.43 25.27
N ASP A 52 0.02 8.78 24.33
CA ASP A 52 1.39 9.27 24.60
C ASP A 52 1.37 10.62 25.35
N GLU A 53 0.52 11.57 24.94
CA GLU A 53 0.40 12.88 25.62
C GLU A 53 -0.16 12.73 27.04
N LYS A 54 -1.06 11.78 27.28
CA LYS A 54 -1.59 11.46 28.62
C LYS A 54 -0.56 10.85 29.57
N LEU A 55 0.47 10.20 29.03
CA LEU A 55 1.54 9.58 29.81
C LEU A 55 2.60 10.61 30.25
N GLU A 56 2.80 11.69 29.49
CA GLU A 56 3.73 12.77 29.85
C GLU A 56 3.15 13.72 30.92
N GLU A 57 1.84 13.96 30.95
CA GLU A 57 1.21 14.85 31.97
C GLU A 57 1.15 14.22 33.37
N LYS A 58 1.38 12.90 33.50
CA LYS A 58 1.35 12.17 34.79
C LYS A 58 2.71 11.87 35.40
N LYS A 59 3.81 12.38 34.84
CA LYS A 59 5.16 12.33 35.42
C LYS A 59 5.53 13.63 36.11
#